data_AF-A0A959EP26-F1
#
_entry.id   AF-A0A959EP26-F1
#
_cell.length_a   1.000
_cell.length_b   1.000
_cell.length_c   1.000
_cell.angle_alpha   90.00
_cell.angle_beta   90.00
_cell.angle_gamma   90.00
#
_symmetry.space_group_name_H-M   'P 1'
#
loop_
_entity.id
_entity.type
_entity.pdbx_description
1 polymer ?
#
loop_
_entity_poly.entity_id
_entity_poly.type
_entity_poly.pdbx_seq_one_letter_code
_entity_poly.pdbx_strand_id
1 'polypeptide(L)'
;MRKLCYLFSLLCFLLGWNPAATAAKPEAWQLGINQTQIDLSGNPVVVGQIAATFAQPGTVIVTFDGTCISSPGDRIVLAASDQPDWSPNDGNTSVEAFDDDRNRNPFSHTRAYSVGAGSYDFYAVAQNYVETDGNGIASIYGSLSVKFFPDQVLAGEARPEAFFQGISQTNIDLEGSAVVVGEISFEAPQSGRVVVRFDGKCIASLGDRIVLAASDHAGWTPNDGNVGIEASSDDVNRKSFAHSRSYLVGPGNHTFYAVAQNYVETDGSGIASIYGGLTVEYYPDLAGIYAFSAQ
;
A
#
# COMPACT_ATOMS: atom_id res chain seq x y z
N MET A 1 83.37 20.63 -7.54
CA MET A 1 82.07 21.05 -8.11
C MET A 1 81.00 20.12 -7.57
N ARG A 2 80.11 20.63 -6.71
CA ARG A 2 79.00 19.89 -6.10
C ARG A 2 77.82 19.89 -7.08
N LYS A 3 77.23 18.73 -7.39
CA LYS A 3 75.88 18.63 -7.95
C LYS A 3 75.04 17.77 -7.02
N LEU A 4 74.17 18.46 -6.31
CA LEU A 4 73.16 17.96 -5.40
C LEU A 4 71.89 17.75 -6.25
N CYS A 5 71.56 16.50 -6.60
CA CYS A 5 70.33 16.17 -7.30
C CYS A 5 69.24 15.89 -6.27
N TYR A 6 68.39 16.88 -6.02
CA TYR A 6 67.09 16.72 -5.36
C TYR A 6 66.15 16.01 -6.34
N LEU A 7 65.84 14.74 -6.07
CA LEU A 7 64.69 14.07 -6.67
C LEU A 7 63.53 14.18 -5.66
N PHE A 8 62.66 15.14 -5.92
CA PHE A 8 61.41 15.38 -5.22
C PHE A 8 60.55 14.11 -5.32
N SER A 9 60.33 13.39 -4.20
CA SER A 9 59.33 12.33 -4.17
C SER A 9 57.95 12.98 -4.25
N LEU A 10 57.34 12.90 -5.42
CA LEU A 10 55.96 13.28 -5.66
C LEU A 10 55.08 12.32 -4.84
N LEU A 11 54.77 12.71 -3.62
CA LEU A 11 53.79 12.07 -2.76
C LEU A 11 52.42 12.32 -3.41
N CYS A 12 52.02 11.42 -4.32
CA CYS A 12 50.66 11.35 -4.83
C CYS A 12 49.74 11.07 -3.64
N PHE A 13 49.23 12.14 -3.05
CA PHE A 13 47.97 12.13 -2.31
C PHE A 13 46.88 11.64 -3.27
N LEU A 14 46.74 10.32 -3.38
CA LEU A 14 45.48 9.67 -3.70
C LEU A 14 44.55 9.94 -2.51
N LEU A 15 44.08 11.18 -2.41
CA LEU A 15 42.85 11.48 -1.69
C LEU A 15 41.77 10.75 -2.49
N GLY A 16 41.49 9.51 -2.08
CA GLY A 16 40.34 8.76 -2.53
C GLY A 16 39.13 9.65 -2.31
N TRP A 17 38.60 10.19 -3.40
CA TRP A 17 37.31 10.82 -3.42
C TRP A 17 36.31 9.70 -3.18
N ASN A 18 36.07 9.38 -1.91
CA ASN A 18 34.87 8.66 -1.55
C ASN A 18 33.74 9.64 -1.84
N PRO A 19 32.91 9.44 -2.88
CA PRO A 19 31.67 10.19 -2.95
C PRO A 19 30.99 9.98 -1.60
N ALA A 20 30.69 11.07 -0.91
CA ALA A 20 29.93 11.00 0.33
C ALA A 20 28.71 10.15 0.02
N ALA A 21 28.62 8.99 0.66
CA ALA A 21 27.54 8.08 0.41
C ALA A 21 26.27 8.81 0.84
N THR A 22 25.46 9.21 -0.14
CA THR A 22 24.21 9.94 0.11
C THR A 22 23.20 8.95 0.65
N ALA A 23 22.65 9.25 1.84
CA ALA A 23 21.59 8.48 2.49
C ALA A 23 20.62 7.90 1.46
N ALA A 24 20.38 6.59 1.51
CA ALA A 24 19.52 5.93 0.55
C ALA A 24 18.08 6.45 0.76
N LYS A 25 17.58 7.20 -0.22
CA LYS A 25 16.25 7.82 -0.18
C LYS A 25 15.22 6.89 -0.80
N PRO A 26 13.97 6.94 -0.32
CA PRO A 26 12.87 6.31 -1.02
C PRO A 26 12.75 6.87 -2.42
N GLU A 27 12.55 5.97 -3.37
CA GLU A 27 12.26 6.29 -4.75
C GLU A 27 10.80 5.95 -5.04
N ALA A 28 10.13 6.78 -5.83
CA ALA A 28 8.73 6.59 -6.14
C ALA A 28 8.45 6.82 -7.62
N TRP A 29 7.63 5.94 -8.19
CA TRP A 29 7.13 6.01 -9.55
C TRP A 29 5.61 5.95 -9.52
N GLN A 30 4.97 6.63 -10.46
CA GLN A 30 3.52 6.60 -10.60
C GLN A 30 3.15 6.61 -12.08
N LEU A 31 2.14 5.81 -12.43
CA LEU A 31 1.53 5.73 -13.74
C LEU A 31 0.03 5.99 -13.59
N GLY A 32 -0.48 7.00 -14.31
CA GLY A 32 -1.92 7.19 -14.46
C GLY A 32 -2.53 6.13 -15.38
N ILE A 33 -3.67 5.58 -14.99
CA ILE A 33 -4.40 4.55 -15.73
C ILE A 33 -5.73 5.13 -16.22
N ASN A 34 -6.00 4.98 -17.52
CA ASN A 34 -7.22 5.43 -18.17
C ASN A 34 -7.60 4.41 -19.27
N GLN A 35 -8.15 3.27 -18.85
CA GLN A 35 -8.62 2.21 -19.75
C GLN A 35 -10.14 2.30 -19.86
N THR A 36 -10.68 2.35 -21.08
CA THR A 36 -12.12 2.52 -21.31
C THR A 36 -12.63 1.36 -22.17
N GLN A 37 -13.75 0.75 -21.75
CA GLN A 37 -14.44 -0.31 -22.49
C GLN A 37 -13.51 -1.47 -22.87
N ILE A 38 -12.67 -1.92 -21.94
CA ILE A 38 -11.78 -3.07 -22.12
C ILE A 38 -12.54 -4.35 -21.77
N ASP A 39 -12.35 -5.38 -22.58
CA ASP A 39 -12.84 -6.73 -22.30
C ASP A 39 -11.90 -7.39 -21.29
N LEU A 40 -12.46 -7.76 -20.13
CA LEU A 40 -11.76 -8.43 -19.05
C LEU A 40 -12.15 -9.92 -18.94
N SER A 41 -12.94 -10.43 -19.88
CA SER A 41 -13.32 -11.84 -19.91
C SER A 41 -12.13 -12.73 -20.27
N GLY A 42 -12.09 -13.92 -19.67
CA GLY A 42 -11.03 -14.89 -19.95
C GLY A 42 -9.77 -14.65 -19.14
N ASN A 43 -8.67 -14.25 -19.79
CA ASN A 43 -7.36 -14.14 -19.14
C ASN A 43 -7.17 -12.80 -18.41
N PRO A 44 -6.28 -12.72 -17.40
CA PRO A 44 -5.89 -11.46 -16.79
C PRO A 44 -5.37 -10.44 -17.82
N VAL A 45 -5.75 -9.19 -17.63
CA VAL A 45 -5.37 -8.07 -18.49
C VAL A 45 -4.52 -7.09 -17.68
N VAL A 46 -3.30 -6.81 -18.16
CA VAL A 46 -2.45 -5.76 -17.61
C VAL A 46 -3.00 -4.40 -18.06
N VAL A 47 -3.44 -3.59 -17.09
CA VAL A 47 -4.00 -2.25 -17.33
C VAL A 47 -3.00 -1.12 -17.06
N GLY A 48 -1.88 -1.44 -16.41
CA GLY A 48 -0.73 -0.55 -16.22
C GLY A 48 0.52 -1.33 -15.82
N GLN A 49 1.70 -0.80 -16.16
CA GLN A 49 2.99 -1.41 -15.85
C GLN A 49 4.03 -0.33 -15.54
N ILE A 50 4.83 -0.53 -14.49
CA ILE A 50 5.99 0.29 -14.15
C ILE A 50 7.22 -0.61 -14.12
N ALA A 51 8.20 -0.29 -14.96
CA ALA A 51 9.54 -0.87 -14.87
C ALA A 51 10.40 -0.03 -13.93
N ALA A 52 11.08 -0.68 -12.98
CA ALA A 52 12.01 -0.04 -12.06
C ALA A 52 13.33 -0.82 -11.99
N THR A 53 14.44 -0.14 -11.71
CA THR A 53 15.74 -0.78 -11.51
C THR A 53 16.33 -0.30 -10.20
N PHE A 54 16.68 -1.24 -9.33
CA PHE A 54 17.20 -0.97 -8.00
C PHE A 54 18.70 -1.31 -7.96
N ALA A 55 19.50 -0.39 -7.45
CA ALA A 55 20.95 -0.60 -7.30
C ALA A 55 21.30 -1.49 -6.09
N GLN A 56 20.34 -1.74 -5.21
CA GLN A 56 20.51 -2.46 -3.95
C GLN A 56 19.21 -3.14 -3.52
N PRO A 57 19.26 -4.11 -2.58
CA PRO A 57 18.06 -4.71 -2.02
C PRO A 57 17.19 -3.71 -1.25
N GLY A 58 15.91 -4.05 -1.10
CA GLY A 58 14.95 -3.26 -0.33
C GLY A 58 13.53 -3.81 -0.39
N THR A 59 12.60 -3.03 0.15
CA THR A 59 11.15 -3.31 0.11
C THR A 59 10.48 -2.41 -0.92
N VAL A 60 9.66 -2.98 -1.79
CA VAL A 60 8.83 -2.24 -2.73
C VAL A 60 7.38 -2.31 -2.28
N ILE A 61 6.73 -1.17 -2.10
CA ILE A 61 5.28 -1.05 -1.92
C ILE A 61 4.65 -0.73 -3.28
N VAL A 62 3.73 -1.58 -3.73
CA VAL A 62 2.98 -1.43 -4.97
C VAL A 62 1.51 -1.20 -4.62
N THR A 63 0.96 -0.08 -5.06
CA THR A 63 -0.44 0.29 -4.81
C THR A 63 -1.17 0.53 -6.13
N PHE A 64 -2.34 -0.09 -6.27
CA PHE A 64 -3.26 0.13 -7.38
C PHE A 64 -4.58 0.67 -6.84
N ASP A 65 -4.79 1.96 -7.06
CA ASP A 65 -5.94 2.72 -6.60
C ASP A 65 -6.74 3.25 -7.76
N GLY A 66 -8.06 3.31 -7.62
CA GLY A 66 -8.88 3.95 -8.64
C GLY A 66 -10.37 3.74 -8.49
N THR A 67 -11.02 3.77 -9.64
CA THR A 67 -12.45 3.55 -9.81
C THR A 67 -12.66 2.66 -11.03
N CYS A 68 -13.58 1.72 -10.89
CA CYS A 68 -13.97 0.82 -11.95
C CYS A 68 -15.45 1.02 -12.26
N ILE A 69 -15.78 1.02 -13.54
CA ILE A 69 -17.14 0.97 -14.06
C ILE A 69 -17.31 -0.39 -14.72
N SER A 70 -18.28 -1.19 -14.28
CA SER A 70 -18.55 -2.54 -14.80
C SER A 70 -20.05 -2.76 -14.97
N SER A 71 -20.46 -3.79 -15.70
CA SER A 71 -21.90 -4.09 -15.80
C SER A 71 -22.40 -4.85 -14.54
N PRO A 72 -23.69 -4.72 -14.16
CA PRO A 72 -24.28 -5.54 -13.11
C PRO A 72 -24.11 -7.04 -13.44
N GLY A 73 -23.80 -7.84 -12.42
CA GLY A 73 -23.48 -9.26 -12.59
C GLY A 73 -22.03 -9.55 -12.99
N ASP A 74 -21.22 -8.53 -13.28
CA ASP A 74 -19.75 -8.68 -13.37
C ASP A 74 -19.09 -8.44 -12.02
N ARG A 75 -18.18 -9.35 -11.64
CA ARG A 75 -17.20 -9.12 -10.59
C ARG A 75 -15.81 -8.92 -11.18
N ILE A 76 -15.42 -7.66 -11.28
CA ILE A 76 -14.08 -7.30 -11.74
C ILE A 76 -13.11 -7.44 -10.58
N VAL A 77 -12.13 -8.32 -10.75
CA VAL A 77 -11.03 -8.55 -9.81
C VAL A 77 -9.85 -7.68 -10.23
N LEU A 78 -9.25 -6.97 -9.27
CA LEU A 78 -8.15 -6.03 -9.50
C LEU A 78 -7.01 -6.29 -8.51
N ALA A 79 -5.77 -6.22 -9.00
CA ALA A 79 -4.58 -6.46 -8.18
C ALA A 79 -3.41 -5.57 -8.58
N ALA A 80 -2.63 -5.19 -7.57
CA ALA A 80 -1.26 -4.69 -7.71
C ALA A 80 -0.33 -5.91 -7.56
N SER A 81 0.53 -6.16 -8.55
CA SER A 81 1.29 -7.41 -8.67
C SER A 81 2.74 -7.15 -9.12
N ASP A 82 3.67 -8.04 -8.81
CA ASP A 82 5.00 -8.12 -9.44
C ASP A 82 5.02 -9.10 -10.63
N GLN A 83 3.85 -9.62 -11.01
CA GLN A 83 3.62 -10.47 -12.17
C GLN A 83 2.47 -9.91 -13.04
N PRO A 84 2.44 -10.23 -14.36
CA PRO A 84 1.32 -9.82 -15.23
C PRO A 84 0.02 -10.62 -14.99
N ASP A 85 0.03 -11.50 -13.99
CA ASP A 85 -1.06 -12.33 -13.51
C ASP A 85 -1.08 -12.23 -11.96
N TRP A 86 -2.10 -12.79 -11.31
CA TRP A 86 -2.11 -13.03 -9.88
C TRP A 86 -2.34 -14.51 -9.60
N SER A 87 -1.56 -15.08 -8.69
CA SER A 87 -1.92 -16.39 -8.15
C SER A 87 -3.14 -16.26 -7.21
N PRO A 88 -3.90 -17.35 -6.97
CA PRO A 88 -4.98 -17.36 -5.98
C PRO A 88 -4.57 -16.87 -4.58
N ASN A 89 -3.27 -16.85 -4.26
CA ASN A 89 -2.72 -16.40 -2.99
C ASN A 89 -2.05 -15.01 -3.04
N ASP A 90 -1.93 -14.40 -4.24
CA ASP A 90 -1.41 -13.03 -4.40
C ASP A 90 -2.43 -11.96 -4.06
N GLY A 91 -3.60 -12.38 -3.57
CA GLY A 91 -4.71 -11.54 -3.11
C GLY A 91 -5.17 -10.56 -4.18
N ASN A 92 -6.27 -9.89 -3.89
CA ASN A 92 -6.88 -8.96 -4.80
C ASN A 92 -7.95 -8.18 -4.05
N THR A 93 -8.42 -7.13 -4.70
CA THR A 93 -9.73 -6.58 -4.40
C THR A 93 -10.70 -6.89 -5.54
N SER A 94 -11.98 -6.62 -5.31
CA SER A 94 -12.98 -6.73 -6.36
C SER A 94 -14.01 -5.63 -6.25
N VAL A 95 -14.67 -5.39 -7.37
CA VAL A 95 -15.75 -4.43 -7.53
C VAL A 95 -16.91 -5.10 -8.27
N GLU A 96 -18.11 -4.78 -7.82
CA GLU A 96 -19.36 -5.31 -8.35
C GLU A 96 -20.32 -4.12 -8.49
N ALA A 97 -20.94 -3.99 -9.67
CA ALA A 97 -21.94 -2.97 -9.93
C ALA A 97 -23.28 -3.39 -9.30
N PHE A 98 -23.97 -2.46 -8.64
CA PHE A 98 -25.29 -2.75 -8.07
C PHE A 98 -26.37 -2.78 -9.15
N ASP A 99 -26.40 -1.75 -9.99
CA ASP A 99 -27.28 -1.61 -11.14
C ASP A 99 -26.59 -0.75 -12.22
N ASP A 100 -27.25 -0.57 -13.36
CA ASP A 100 -26.70 0.17 -14.49
C ASP A 100 -26.42 1.65 -14.19
N ASP A 101 -27.13 2.26 -13.23
CA ASP A 101 -26.95 3.65 -12.82
C ASP A 101 -25.87 3.79 -11.72
N ARG A 102 -25.68 2.75 -10.90
CA ARG A 102 -24.72 2.64 -9.79
C ARG A 102 -23.66 1.58 -10.11
N ASN A 103 -23.02 1.80 -11.25
CA ASN A 103 -22.02 0.89 -11.81
C ASN A 103 -20.57 1.32 -11.56
N ARG A 104 -20.37 2.48 -10.93
CA ARG A 104 -19.05 3.07 -10.65
C ARG A 104 -18.66 2.83 -9.20
N ASN A 105 -17.61 2.05 -8.95
CA ASN A 105 -17.15 1.72 -7.60
C ASN A 105 -15.65 2.06 -7.41
N PRO A 106 -15.25 2.63 -6.26
CA PRO A 106 -13.84 2.82 -5.94
C PRO A 106 -13.18 1.48 -5.59
N PHE A 107 -11.86 1.41 -5.75
CA PHE A 107 -11.06 0.29 -5.28
C PHE A 107 -9.66 0.73 -4.86
N SER A 108 -9.03 -0.13 -4.07
CA SER A 108 -7.66 0.01 -3.61
C SER A 108 -7.09 -1.37 -3.32
N HIS A 109 -5.84 -1.59 -3.72
CA HIS A 109 -5.09 -2.78 -3.37
C HIS A 109 -3.61 -2.48 -3.24
N THR A 110 -3.00 -2.90 -2.14
CA THR A 110 -1.58 -2.69 -1.85
C THR A 110 -0.87 -4.01 -1.58
N ARG A 111 0.35 -4.14 -2.10
CA ARG A 111 1.26 -5.25 -1.88
C ARG A 111 2.67 -4.76 -1.56
N ALA A 112 3.43 -5.61 -0.88
CA ALA A 112 4.85 -5.38 -0.64
C ALA A 112 5.69 -6.55 -1.13
N TYR A 113 6.84 -6.24 -1.72
CA TYR A 113 7.80 -7.21 -2.23
C TYR A 113 9.19 -6.91 -1.68
N SER A 114 9.89 -7.93 -1.18
CA SER A 114 11.32 -7.83 -0.94
C SER A 114 12.06 -8.08 -2.27
N VAL A 115 12.87 -7.11 -2.68
CA VAL A 115 13.60 -7.17 -3.96
C VAL A 115 15.11 -7.11 -3.70
N GLY A 116 15.88 -7.72 -4.61
CA GLY A 116 17.32 -7.54 -4.68
C GLY A 116 17.68 -6.34 -5.56
N ALA A 117 18.99 -6.15 -5.78
CA ALA A 117 19.43 -5.28 -6.88
C ALA A 117 19.06 -5.93 -8.23
N GLY A 118 18.53 -5.15 -9.16
CA GLY A 118 18.09 -5.66 -10.45
C GLY A 118 16.96 -4.84 -11.06
N SER A 119 16.46 -5.31 -12.20
CA SER A 119 15.32 -4.73 -12.89
C SER A 119 14.06 -5.56 -12.62
N TYR A 120 12.95 -4.87 -12.34
CA TYR A 120 11.67 -5.46 -11.98
C TYR A 120 10.55 -4.73 -12.74
N ASP A 121 9.48 -5.47 -13.02
CA ASP A 121 8.23 -4.92 -13.52
C ASP A 121 7.15 -5.09 -12.46
N PHE A 122 6.34 -4.04 -12.28
CA PHE A 122 5.19 -4.04 -11.40
C PHE A 122 3.95 -3.70 -12.20
N TYR A 123 2.84 -4.36 -11.89
CA TYR A 123 1.66 -4.38 -12.73
C TYR A 123 0.40 -3.99 -11.94
N ALA A 124 -0.49 -3.30 -12.63
CA ALA A 124 -1.90 -3.25 -12.30
C ALA A 124 -2.61 -4.23 -13.25
N VAL A 125 -3.30 -5.22 -12.69
CA VAL A 125 -3.94 -6.30 -13.45
C VAL A 125 -5.43 -6.34 -13.11
N ALA A 126 -6.27 -6.62 -14.10
CA ALA A 126 -7.71 -6.78 -13.93
C ALA A 126 -8.25 -7.97 -14.74
N GLN A 127 -9.36 -8.57 -14.30
CA GLN A 127 -9.99 -9.75 -14.93
C GLN A 127 -11.42 -9.89 -14.42
N ASN A 128 -12.29 -10.44 -15.25
CA ASN A 128 -13.60 -10.93 -14.86
C ASN A 128 -13.65 -12.45 -15.03
N TYR A 129 -13.63 -13.20 -13.93
CA TYR A 129 -13.60 -14.66 -13.97
C TYR A 129 -14.46 -15.35 -12.90
N VAL A 130 -15.12 -14.60 -12.01
CA VAL A 130 -15.81 -15.20 -10.86
C VAL A 130 -17.33 -15.07 -10.92
N GLU A 131 -17.84 -13.86 -11.20
CA GLU A 131 -19.25 -13.63 -11.56
C GLU A 131 -19.23 -12.95 -12.92
N THR A 132 -19.70 -13.65 -13.93
CA THR A 132 -19.59 -13.28 -15.34
C THR A 132 -20.96 -13.20 -16.00
N ASP A 133 -22.00 -12.94 -15.22
CA ASP A 133 -23.39 -12.82 -15.72
C ASP A 133 -23.61 -11.48 -16.45
N GLY A 134 -22.72 -10.51 -16.21
CA GLY A 134 -22.63 -9.28 -16.98
C GLY A 134 -21.96 -9.48 -18.34
N ASN A 135 -21.47 -8.39 -18.93
CA ASN A 135 -20.89 -8.39 -20.28
C ASN A 135 -19.36 -8.56 -20.30
N GLY A 136 -18.68 -8.59 -19.14
CA GLY A 136 -17.22 -8.71 -19.08
C GLY A 136 -16.45 -7.44 -19.44
N ILE A 137 -17.13 -6.34 -19.76
CA ILE A 137 -16.52 -5.09 -20.21
C ILE A 137 -16.45 -4.11 -19.04
N ALA A 138 -15.28 -3.51 -18.83
CA ALA A 138 -15.06 -2.53 -17.78
C ALA A 138 -14.31 -1.28 -18.27
N SER A 139 -14.43 -0.20 -17.50
CA SER A 139 -13.59 1.00 -17.62
C SER A 139 -12.90 1.28 -16.29
N ILE A 140 -11.58 1.44 -16.32
CA ILE A 140 -10.74 1.59 -15.13
C ILE A 140 -9.97 2.91 -15.21
N TYR A 141 -10.17 3.74 -14.19
CA TYR A 141 -9.52 5.04 -14.04
C TYR A 141 -8.82 5.09 -12.69
N GLY A 142 -7.51 5.32 -12.67
CA GLY A 142 -6.76 5.23 -11.42
C GLY A 142 -5.27 5.49 -11.58
N SER A 143 -4.48 4.92 -10.68
CA SER A 143 -3.03 4.93 -10.79
C SER A 143 -2.38 3.69 -10.20
N LEU A 144 -1.29 3.26 -10.84
CA LEU A 144 -0.33 2.33 -10.26
C LEU A 144 0.82 3.14 -9.67
N SER A 145 1.14 2.90 -8.40
CA SER A 145 2.25 3.55 -7.70
C SER A 145 3.23 2.50 -7.19
N VAL A 146 4.52 2.75 -7.32
CA VAL A 146 5.62 1.91 -6.83
C VAL A 146 6.51 2.77 -5.96
N LYS A 147 6.71 2.39 -4.70
CA LYS A 147 7.65 3.05 -3.78
C LYS A 147 8.70 2.05 -3.33
N PHE A 148 9.98 2.40 -3.43
CA PHE A 148 11.10 1.56 -3.02
C PHE A 148 11.76 2.11 -1.76
N PHE A 149 11.97 1.24 -0.78
CA PHE A 149 12.61 1.50 0.52
C PHE A 149 13.88 0.65 0.63
N PRO A 150 15.07 1.24 0.48
CA PRO A 150 16.31 0.48 0.43
C PRO A 150 16.74 -0.13 1.78
N ASP A 151 17.27 -1.36 1.72
CA ASP A 151 17.76 -2.12 2.90
C ASP A 151 19.16 -1.72 3.37
N GLN A 152 19.86 -0.83 2.66
CA GLN A 152 21.20 -0.41 3.10
C GLN A 152 21.14 0.86 3.96
N VAL A 153 21.70 0.76 5.15
CA VAL A 153 21.98 1.88 6.04
C VAL A 153 23.33 2.46 5.66
N LEU A 154 23.40 3.77 5.40
CA LEU A 154 24.68 4.47 5.42
C LEU A 154 25.03 4.77 6.87
N ALA A 155 26.27 4.44 7.24
CA ALA A 155 26.70 4.36 8.62
C ALA A 155 26.32 5.61 9.44
N GLY A 156 25.38 5.44 10.39
CA GLY A 156 25.03 6.45 11.39
C GLY A 156 23.74 7.24 11.15
N GLU A 157 22.99 6.98 10.08
CA GLU A 157 21.71 7.68 9.82
C GLU A 157 20.53 6.72 9.89
N ALA A 158 19.43 7.17 10.51
CA ALA A 158 18.16 6.47 10.38
C ALA A 158 17.69 6.54 8.92
N ARG A 159 17.13 5.43 8.45
CA ARG A 159 16.61 5.31 7.09
C ARG A 159 15.09 5.27 7.10
N PRO A 160 14.46 5.63 5.99
CA PRO A 160 13.07 5.27 5.76
C PRO A 160 12.91 3.76 5.69
N GLU A 161 11.81 3.24 6.24
CA GLU A 161 11.50 1.82 6.29
C GLU A 161 10.05 1.59 5.89
N ALA A 162 9.75 0.42 5.34
CA ALA A 162 8.38 0.04 5.03
C ALA A 162 8.11 -1.39 5.50
N PHE A 163 6.93 -1.57 6.06
CA PHE A 163 6.43 -2.83 6.59
C PHE A 163 5.06 -3.11 6.00
N PHE A 164 4.76 -4.39 5.84
CA PHE A 164 3.49 -4.84 5.30
C PHE A 164 3.04 -6.12 5.99
N GLN A 165 1.75 -6.19 6.29
CA GLN A 165 1.09 -7.39 6.78
C GLN A 165 -0.16 -7.65 5.94
N GLY A 166 -0.21 -8.82 5.28
CA GLY A 166 -1.44 -9.28 4.65
C GLY A 166 -2.48 -9.67 5.69
N ILE A 167 -3.74 -9.30 5.44
CA ILE A 167 -4.89 -9.57 6.33
C ILE A 167 -5.85 -10.50 5.59
N SER A 168 -6.24 -11.59 6.25
CA SER A 168 -7.23 -12.57 5.77
C SER A 168 -8.05 -13.07 6.93
N GLN A 169 -9.04 -12.27 7.33
CA GLN A 169 -9.97 -12.59 8.41
C GLN A 169 -11.32 -13.01 7.81
N THR A 170 -11.83 -14.17 8.21
CA THR A 170 -13.08 -14.73 7.67
C THR A 170 -14.09 -14.90 8.78
N ASN A 171 -15.31 -14.41 8.56
CA ASN A 171 -16.45 -14.56 9.46
C ASN A 171 -16.13 -14.18 10.92
N ILE A 172 -15.47 -13.04 11.10
CA ILE A 172 -15.18 -12.50 12.42
C ILE A 172 -16.38 -11.71 12.92
N ASP A 173 -16.67 -11.84 14.21
CA ASP A 173 -17.66 -11.02 14.91
C ASP A 173 -17.05 -9.65 15.21
N LEU A 174 -17.71 -8.61 14.74
CA LEU A 174 -17.31 -7.21 14.92
C LEU A 174 -18.29 -6.42 15.79
N GLU A 175 -19.28 -7.07 16.40
CA GLU A 175 -20.22 -6.39 17.29
C GLU A 175 -19.54 -5.89 18.57
N GLY A 176 -20.00 -4.74 19.05
CA GLY A 176 -19.57 -4.22 20.34
C GLY A 176 -18.23 -3.51 20.25
N SER A 177 -17.13 -4.16 20.61
CA SER A 177 -15.81 -3.52 20.71
C SER A 177 -15.00 -3.62 19.43
N ALA A 178 -14.13 -2.64 19.20
CA ALA A 178 -13.15 -2.65 18.13
C ALA A 178 -12.27 -3.92 18.17
N VAL A 179 -12.07 -4.53 17.00
CA VAL A 179 -11.26 -5.74 16.80
C VAL A 179 -10.03 -5.39 15.98
N VAL A 180 -8.85 -5.76 16.47
CA VAL A 180 -7.59 -5.66 15.70
C VAL A 180 -7.54 -6.80 14.69
N VAL A 181 -7.47 -6.45 13.41
CA VAL A 181 -7.40 -7.42 12.30
C VAL A 181 -6.00 -7.51 11.68
N GLY A 182 -5.12 -6.56 12.02
CA GLY A 182 -3.70 -6.56 11.70
C GLY A 182 -2.94 -5.59 12.61
N GLU A 183 -1.66 -5.88 12.85
CA GLU A 183 -0.75 -5.08 13.64
C GLU A 183 0.68 -5.14 13.10
N ILE A 184 1.38 -4.01 13.15
CA ILE A 184 2.80 -3.93 12.81
C ILE A 184 3.49 -3.13 13.91
N SER A 185 4.52 -3.72 14.51
CA SER A 185 5.43 -3.05 15.45
C SER A 185 6.80 -2.85 14.83
N PHE A 186 7.41 -1.69 15.10
CA PHE A 186 8.81 -1.45 14.78
C PHE A 186 9.46 -0.50 15.79
N GLU A 187 10.79 -0.54 15.85
CA GLU A 187 11.59 0.38 16.65
C GLU A 187 12.02 1.56 15.80
N ALA A 188 11.47 2.75 16.07
CA ALA A 188 11.91 4.00 15.46
C ALA A 188 13.23 4.43 16.11
N PRO A 189 14.36 4.48 15.38
CA PRO A 189 15.65 4.87 15.95
C PRO A 189 15.72 6.37 16.28
N GLN A 190 14.89 7.18 15.63
CA GLN A 190 14.76 8.61 15.90
C GLN A 190 13.33 9.12 15.66
N SER A 191 13.09 10.40 15.95
CA SER A 191 11.81 11.03 15.60
C SER A 191 11.57 11.00 14.10
N GLY A 192 10.31 10.96 13.71
CA GLY A 192 9.92 10.99 12.30
C GLY A 192 8.42 10.99 12.10
N ARG A 193 8.03 10.70 10.86
CA ARG A 193 6.64 10.52 10.46
C ARG A 193 6.39 9.09 10.03
N VAL A 194 5.28 8.52 10.47
CA VAL A 194 4.76 7.25 9.99
C VAL A 194 3.53 7.50 9.15
N VAL A 195 3.43 6.89 7.98
CA VAL A 195 2.20 6.79 7.18
C VAL A 195 1.67 5.37 7.31
N VAL A 196 0.44 5.24 7.78
CA VAL A 196 -0.24 3.95 7.94
C VAL A 196 -1.37 3.89 6.93
N ARG A 197 -1.45 2.79 6.18
CA ARG A 197 -2.53 2.51 5.23
C ARG A 197 -3.15 1.16 5.54
N PHE A 198 -4.46 1.12 5.57
CA PHE A 198 -5.26 -0.10 5.62
C PHE A 198 -6.25 -0.10 4.46
N ASP A 199 -6.07 -1.03 3.54
CA ASP A 199 -6.87 -1.14 2.33
C ASP A 199 -7.13 -2.59 1.93
N GLY A 200 -8.18 -2.80 1.14
CA GLY A 200 -8.58 -4.11 0.65
C GLY A 200 -10.08 -4.20 0.40
N LYS A 201 -10.65 -5.34 0.76
CA LYS A 201 -12.07 -5.68 0.59
C LYS A 201 -12.70 -6.14 1.90
N CYS A 202 -13.90 -5.66 2.15
CA CYS A 202 -14.75 -6.11 3.24
C CYS A 202 -16.01 -6.77 2.65
N ILE A 203 -16.41 -7.89 3.25
CA ILE A 203 -17.66 -8.60 2.97
C ILE A 203 -18.48 -8.52 4.26
N ALA A 204 -19.68 -7.93 4.20
CA ALA A 204 -20.55 -7.77 5.35
C ALA A 204 -22.00 -8.05 4.98
N SER A 205 -22.86 -8.36 5.96
CA SER A 205 -24.28 -8.56 5.69
C SER A 205 -25.01 -7.25 5.42
N LEU A 206 -26.14 -7.32 4.72
CA LEU A 206 -27.03 -6.17 4.57
C LEU A 206 -27.52 -5.70 5.95
N GLY A 207 -27.52 -4.38 6.17
CA GLY A 207 -27.89 -3.77 7.45
C GLY A 207 -26.74 -3.61 8.46
N ASP A 208 -25.55 -4.15 8.14
CA ASP A 208 -24.31 -3.87 8.88
C ASP A 208 -23.55 -2.70 8.26
N ARG A 209 -23.04 -1.80 9.11
CA ARG A 209 -22.02 -0.81 8.73
C ARG A 209 -20.70 -1.13 9.43
N ILE A 210 -19.83 -1.81 8.71
CA ILE A 210 -18.50 -2.16 9.19
C ILE A 210 -17.58 -0.96 9.05
N VAL A 211 -17.08 -0.47 10.17
CA VAL A 211 -16.10 0.60 10.21
C VAL A 211 -14.69 0.03 10.27
N LEU A 212 -13.82 0.55 9.41
CA LEU A 212 -12.44 0.12 9.22
C LEU A 212 -11.52 1.33 9.40
N ALA A 213 -10.45 1.16 10.18
CA ALA A 213 -9.53 2.24 10.50
C ALA A 213 -8.07 1.76 10.54
N ALA A 214 -7.19 2.64 10.09
CA ALA A 214 -5.75 2.56 10.33
C ALA A 214 -5.45 3.43 11.56
N SER A 215 -4.81 2.85 12.57
CA SER A 215 -4.72 3.44 13.91
C SER A 215 -3.32 3.28 14.52
N ASP A 216 -2.96 4.15 15.46
CA ASP A 216 -1.79 4.04 16.35
C ASP A 216 -2.15 3.42 17.72
N HIS A 217 -3.39 2.96 17.87
CA HIS A 217 -3.88 2.24 19.04
C HIS A 217 -4.81 1.09 18.61
N ALA A 218 -4.97 0.09 19.48
CA ALA A 218 -5.78 -1.12 19.19
C ALA A 218 -7.30 -0.87 19.10
N GLY A 219 -7.73 0.38 19.33
CA GLY A 219 -9.10 0.83 19.11
C GLY A 219 -9.15 1.93 18.05
N TRP A 220 -10.28 2.61 17.97
CA TRP A 220 -10.41 3.83 17.20
C TRP A 220 -11.55 4.68 17.77
N THR A 221 -11.56 5.97 17.47
CA THR A 221 -12.66 6.88 17.82
C THR A 221 -13.21 7.56 16.56
N PRO A 222 -14.47 8.03 16.56
CA PRO A 222 -15.04 8.78 15.42
C PRO A 222 -14.17 9.92 14.89
N ASN A 223 -13.37 10.55 15.75
CA ASN A 223 -12.50 11.68 15.39
C ASN A 223 -11.14 11.26 14.82
N ASP A 224 -10.82 9.97 14.84
CA ASP A 224 -9.61 9.42 14.25
C ASP A 224 -9.70 9.32 12.73
N GLY A 225 -10.88 9.49 12.14
CA GLY A 225 -11.10 9.14 10.75
C GLY A 225 -11.24 7.62 10.59
N ASN A 226 -12.07 7.23 9.62
CA ASN A 226 -12.38 5.84 9.31
C ASN A 226 -13.05 5.77 7.93
N VAL A 227 -13.23 4.55 7.44
CA VAL A 227 -14.13 4.26 6.32
C VAL A 227 -15.22 3.30 6.79
N GLY A 228 -16.47 3.60 6.43
CA GLY A 228 -17.62 2.72 6.67
C GLY A 228 -17.97 1.94 5.41
N ILE A 229 -18.24 0.65 5.57
CA ILE A 229 -18.64 -0.26 4.50
C ILE A 229 -20.02 -0.83 4.83
N GLU A 230 -20.94 -0.64 3.89
CA GLU A 230 -22.31 -1.16 3.91
C GLU A 230 -22.54 -2.00 2.65
N ALA A 231 -23.14 -3.17 2.81
CA ALA A 231 -23.60 -3.96 1.69
C ALA A 231 -24.78 -3.27 1.00
N SER A 232 -24.83 -3.33 -0.33
CA SER A 232 -25.91 -2.72 -1.11
C SER A 232 -27.10 -3.66 -1.29
N SER A 233 -26.85 -4.96 -1.28
CA SER A 233 -27.81 -6.07 -1.25
C SER A 233 -27.09 -7.32 -0.73
N ASP A 234 -27.83 -8.41 -0.54
CA ASP A 234 -27.25 -9.71 -0.20
C ASP A 234 -26.28 -10.23 -1.28
N ASP A 235 -26.55 -9.91 -2.55
CA ASP A 235 -25.69 -10.29 -3.67
C ASP A 235 -24.48 -9.36 -3.81
N VAL A 236 -24.66 -8.04 -3.62
CA VAL A 236 -23.59 -7.03 -3.72
C VAL A 236 -23.12 -6.62 -2.32
N ASN A 237 -22.50 -7.59 -1.65
CA ASN A 237 -22.11 -7.51 -0.24
C ASN A 237 -20.59 -7.36 -0.02
N ARG A 238 -19.83 -7.22 -1.11
CA ARG A 238 -18.37 -7.08 -1.09
C ARG A 238 -17.98 -5.70 -1.59
N LYS A 239 -17.28 -4.92 -0.77
CA LYS A 239 -16.86 -3.56 -1.12
C LYS A 239 -15.38 -3.38 -0.86
N SER A 240 -14.71 -2.71 -1.79
CA SER A 240 -13.35 -2.24 -1.58
C SER A 240 -13.33 -1.06 -0.61
N PHE A 241 -12.22 -0.90 0.11
CA PHE A 241 -11.99 0.22 1.03
C PHE A 241 -10.52 0.63 1.04
N ALA A 242 -10.27 1.86 1.46
CA ALA A 242 -8.94 2.34 1.81
C ALA A 242 -9.06 3.42 2.89
N HIS A 243 -8.19 3.34 3.88
CA HIS A 243 -8.05 4.36 4.90
C HIS A 243 -6.57 4.57 5.23
N SER A 244 -6.13 5.82 5.34
CA SER A 244 -4.74 6.15 5.64
C SER A 244 -4.63 7.31 6.61
N ARG A 245 -3.63 7.24 7.48
CA ARG A 245 -3.28 8.33 8.42
C ARG A 245 -1.78 8.53 8.49
N SER A 246 -1.38 9.68 9.00
CA SER A 246 0.01 9.94 9.33
C SER A 246 0.17 10.31 10.80
N TYR A 247 1.20 9.80 11.43
CA TYR A 247 1.53 10.02 12.84
C TYR A 247 2.92 10.62 12.98
N LEU A 248 3.11 11.49 13.96
CA LEU A 248 4.43 11.86 14.43
C LEU A 248 4.86 10.83 15.46
N VAL A 249 6.07 10.30 15.33
CA VAL A 249 6.64 9.34 16.27
C VAL A 249 7.94 9.87 16.84
N GLY A 250 8.21 9.59 18.11
CA GLY A 250 9.52 9.76 18.73
C GLY A 250 10.37 8.49 18.60
N PRO A 251 11.63 8.50 19.09
CA PRO A 251 12.42 7.29 19.19
C PRO A 251 11.74 6.25 20.12
N GLY A 252 11.82 4.97 19.77
CA GLY A 252 11.30 3.85 20.57
C GLY A 252 10.39 2.91 19.79
N ASN A 253 9.76 1.97 20.50
CA ASN A 253 8.85 1.00 19.90
C ASN A 253 7.46 1.60 19.68
N HIS A 254 6.94 1.46 18.46
CA HIS A 254 5.59 1.88 18.09
C HIS A 254 4.85 0.71 17.47
N THR A 255 3.53 0.64 17.70
CA THR A 255 2.65 -0.34 17.07
C THR A 255 1.52 0.39 16.35
N PHE A 256 1.24 -0.03 15.13
CA PHE A 256 0.14 0.46 14.32
C PHE A 256 -0.81 -0.68 13.98
N TYR A 257 -2.09 -0.37 13.84
CA TYR A 257 -3.16 -1.34 13.81
C TYR A 257 -4.09 -1.10 12.62
N ALA A 258 -4.57 -2.19 12.03
CA ALA A 258 -5.79 -2.23 11.25
C ALA A 258 -6.91 -2.68 12.20
N VAL A 259 -7.94 -1.86 12.33
CA VAL A 259 -9.03 -2.04 13.29
C VAL A 259 -10.36 -2.09 12.55
N ALA A 260 -11.25 -2.98 12.98
CA ALA A 260 -12.60 -3.15 12.44
C ALA A 260 -13.64 -3.15 13.56
N GLN A 261 -14.84 -2.62 13.31
CA GLN A 261 -15.94 -2.61 14.28
C GLN A 261 -17.29 -2.42 13.59
N ASN A 262 -18.32 -3.11 14.05
CA ASN A 262 -19.72 -2.83 13.72
C ASN A 262 -20.41 -2.14 14.90
N TYR A 263 -20.68 -0.84 14.79
CA TYR A 263 -21.27 -0.07 15.91
C TYR A 263 -22.27 1.02 15.50
N VAL A 264 -22.43 1.30 14.20
CA VAL A 264 -23.30 2.39 13.72
C VAL A 264 -24.65 1.84 13.28
N GLU A 265 -24.64 0.89 12.36
CA GLU A 265 -25.82 0.21 11.82
C GLU A 265 -25.60 -1.28 12.08
N THR A 266 -26.46 -1.86 12.92
CA THR A 266 -26.28 -3.20 13.50
C THR A 266 -27.53 -4.06 13.29
N ASP A 267 -28.35 -3.70 12.29
CA ASP A 267 -29.55 -4.45 11.95
C ASP A 267 -29.21 -5.76 11.19
N GLY A 268 -27.96 -5.88 10.73
CA GLY A 268 -27.42 -7.08 10.11
C GLY A 268 -26.95 -8.13 11.11
N SER A 269 -25.87 -8.81 10.77
CA SER A 269 -25.33 -9.95 11.52
C SER A 269 -24.19 -9.60 12.47
N GLY A 270 -23.56 -8.44 12.28
CA GLY A 270 -22.30 -8.09 12.92
C GLY A 270 -21.08 -8.90 12.49
N ILE A 271 -21.26 -9.89 11.61
CA ILE A 271 -20.20 -10.75 11.11
C ILE A 271 -19.67 -10.20 9.78
N ALA A 272 -18.35 -10.11 9.65
CA ALA A 272 -17.69 -9.69 8.41
C ALA A 272 -16.49 -10.56 8.06
N SER A 273 -16.09 -10.50 6.78
CA SER A 273 -14.79 -10.98 6.32
C SER A 273 -13.98 -9.82 5.74
N ILE A 274 -12.69 -9.76 6.07
CA ILE A 274 -11.79 -8.67 5.70
C ILE A 274 -10.54 -9.27 5.06
N TYR A 275 -10.27 -8.87 3.82
CA TYR A 275 -9.11 -9.30 3.05
C TYR A 275 -8.38 -8.06 2.54
N GLY A 276 -7.11 -7.89 2.87
CA GLY A 276 -6.40 -6.66 2.54
C GLY A 276 -4.97 -6.64 3.07
N GLY A 277 -4.47 -5.44 3.37
CA GLY A 277 -3.15 -5.27 3.96
C GLY A 277 -3.05 -4.05 4.86
N LEU A 278 -2.22 -4.17 5.90
CA LEU A 278 -1.74 -3.05 6.70
C LEU A 278 -0.33 -2.69 6.21
N THR A 279 -0.14 -1.46 5.74
CA THR A 279 1.15 -0.92 5.32
C THR A 279 1.58 0.17 6.29
N VAL A 280 2.83 0.14 6.73
CA VAL A 280 3.45 1.15 7.60
C VAL A 280 4.72 1.64 6.93
N GLU A 281 4.76 2.92 6.56
CA GLU A 281 5.92 3.59 5.98
C GLU A 281 6.50 4.58 7.01
N TYR A 282 7.73 4.36 7.46
CA TYR A 282 8.44 5.25 8.37
C TYR A 282 9.39 6.16 7.61
N TYR A 283 9.37 7.45 7.95
CA TYR A 283 10.22 8.50 7.41
C TYR A 283 10.89 9.24 8.57
N PRO A 284 12.15 8.94 8.90
CA PRO A 284 12.88 9.64 9.95
C PRO A 284 13.01 11.14 9.64
N ASP A 285 12.97 11.97 10.68
CA ASP A 285 13.31 13.38 10.58
C ASP A 285 14.77 13.49 10.17
N LEU A 286 15.07 14.27 9.12
CA LEU A 286 16.45 14.50 8.71
C LEU A 286 17.15 15.32 9.80
N ALA A 287 18.15 14.72 10.44
CA ALA A 287 19.01 15.43 11.37
C ALA A 287 19.71 16.60 10.65
N GLY A 288 19.26 17.83 10.93
CA GLY A 288 19.97 19.05 10.52
C GLY A 288 19.45 19.83 9.30
N ILE A 289 18.25 19.58 8.77
CA ILE A 289 17.72 20.39 7.63
C ILE A 289 16.49 21.25 7.97
N TYR A 290 15.84 21.09 9.13
CA TYR A 290 14.69 21.92 9.49
C TYR A 290 14.76 22.49 10.90
N ALA A 291 15.66 23.45 11.11
CA ALA A 291 15.35 24.55 12.01
C ALA A 291 14.36 25.48 11.28
N PHE A 292 13.08 25.10 11.21
CA PHE A 292 12.04 26.11 11.02
C PHE A 292 11.86 26.82 12.36
N SER A 293 12.64 27.88 12.58
CA SER A 293 12.26 28.88 13.55
C SER A 293 10.99 29.55 13.04
N ALA A 294 9.86 29.29 13.68
CA ALA A 294 8.70 30.15 13.55
C ALA A 294 9.11 31.55 14.06
N GLN A 295 9.05 32.56 13.20
CA GLN A 295 8.84 33.95 13.60
C GLN A 295 7.34 34.22 13.67
#